data_AF-A0A800A4C3-F1
#
_entry.id   AF-A0A800A4C3-F1
#
_cell.length_a   1.000
_cell.length_b   1.000
_cell.length_c   1.000
_cell.angle_alpha   90.00
_cell.angle_beta   90.00
_cell.angle_gamma   90.00
#
_symmetry.space_group_name_H-M   'P 1'
#
loop_
_entity.id
_entity.type
_entity.pdbx_description
1 polymer ?
#
loop_
_entity_poly.entity_id
_entity_poly.type
_entity_poly.pdbx_seq_one_letter_code
_entity_poly.pdbx_strand_id
1 'polypeptide(L)'
;MDLHVHTTYSDGSCEPVAVVEKAIELGIDHLGIADHYSNLEQYSIASAARLNEYITELTRLKQLYQAKIHLWIGLETSILNSLPYSQLNRLDFVLFEDIETDPRLDYFISQVKPHLRVPVGIAHAQIILLENSFFRLKKEGIFIELNTHYPDRYRSNWARSTWQKLAAREIRISVASDAHDINRVGDTADAVEFVRETNLPLTFWLP
;
A
#
# COMPACT_ATOMS: atom_id res chain seq x y z
N MET A 1 6.67 -11.06 -1.81
CA MET A 1 5.78 -10.01 -2.35
C MET A 1 6.29 -8.67 -1.86
N ASP A 2 6.04 -7.62 -2.61
CA ASP A 2 6.28 -6.25 -2.18
C ASP A 2 5.21 -5.37 -2.83
N LEU A 3 4.21 -4.94 -2.06
CA LEU A 3 3.01 -4.29 -2.59
C LEU A 3 3.04 -2.76 -2.54
N HIS A 4 4.18 -2.16 -2.21
CA HIS A 4 4.31 -0.71 -2.13
C HIS A 4 5.74 -0.30 -2.48
N VAL A 5 5.90 0.14 -3.73
CA VAL A 5 7.15 0.62 -4.32
C VAL A 5 6.85 1.88 -5.13
N HIS A 6 7.77 2.85 -5.07
CA HIS A 6 7.69 4.13 -5.76
C HIS A 6 8.60 4.16 -6.98
N THR A 7 8.24 4.98 -7.97
CA THR A 7 8.96 5.13 -9.24
C THR A 7 9.17 6.61 -9.56
N THR A 8 9.69 6.90 -10.74
CA THR A 8 9.81 8.28 -11.26
C THR A 8 8.46 8.95 -11.57
N TYR A 9 7.32 8.31 -11.27
CA TYR A 9 6.01 8.96 -11.30
C TYR A 9 5.72 9.81 -10.05
N SER A 10 6.32 9.48 -8.90
CA SER A 10 6.42 10.35 -7.72
C SER A 10 7.88 10.74 -7.44
N ASP A 11 8.39 10.36 -6.28
CA ASP A 11 9.69 10.68 -5.71
C ASP A 11 10.64 9.47 -5.68
N GLY A 12 10.22 8.34 -6.26
CA GLY A 12 11.09 7.21 -6.54
C GLY A 12 12.18 7.56 -7.56
N SER A 13 13.35 6.95 -7.39
CA SER A 13 14.54 7.23 -8.20
C SER A 13 14.67 6.38 -9.47
N CYS A 14 13.74 5.46 -9.71
CA CYS A 14 13.83 4.44 -10.75
C CYS A 14 12.60 4.41 -11.65
N GLU A 15 12.82 4.24 -12.96
CA GLU A 15 11.74 4.05 -13.92
C GLU A 15 10.93 2.77 -13.61
N PRO A 16 9.61 2.75 -13.85
CA PRO A 16 8.77 1.59 -13.54
C PRO A 16 9.27 0.27 -14.14
N VAL A 17 9.79 0.31 -15.38
CA VAL A 17 10.35 -0.88 -16.04
C VAL A 17 11.54 -1.46 -15.27
N ALA A 18 12.42 -0.62 -14.73
CA ALA A 18 13.60 -1.06 -13.98
C ALA A 18 13.17 -1.71 -12.65
N VAL A 19 12.16 -1.16 -11.99
CA VAL A 19 11.56 -1.74 -10.77
C VAL A 19 10.96 -3.12 -11.05
N VAL A 20 10.19 -3.26 -12.14
CA VAL A 20 9.59 -4.55 -12.53
C VAL A 20 10.66 -5.59 -12.85
N GLU A 21 11.69 -5.22 -13.61
CA GLU A 21 12.79 -6.12 -13.96
C GLU A 21 13.59 -6.53 -12.72
N LYS A 22 13.82 -5.60 -11.78
CA LYS A 22 14.48 -5.90 -10.51
C LYS A 22 13.68 -6.89 -9.67
N ALA A 23 12.36 -6.69 -9.57
CA ALA A 23 11.50 -7.60 -8.83
C ALA A 23 11.51 -9.02 -9.43
N ILE A 24 11.54 -9.14 -10.76
CA ILE A 24 11.69 -10.43 -11.45
C ILE A 24 13.04 -11.07 -11.14
N GLU A 25 14.14 -10.31 -11.18
CA GLU A 25 15.49 -10.80 -10.83
C GLU A 25 15.54 -11.37 -9.41
N LEU A 26 14.86 -10.72 -8.47
CA LEU A 26 14.78 -11.12 -7.06
C LEU A 26 13.79 -12.29 -6.81
N GLY A 27 13.07 -12.75 -7.83
CA GLY A 27 12.07 -13.81 -7.69
C GLY A 27 10.83 -13.38 -6.90
N ILE A 28 10.45 -12.10 -6.97
CA ILE A 28 9.23 -11.59 -6.34
C ILE A 28 8.02 -12.00 -7.18
N ASP A 29 7.08 -12.74 -6.58
CA ASP A 29 5.86 -13.18 -7.28
C ASP A 29 4.83 -12.06 -7.50
N HIS A 30 4.67 -11.17 -6.52
CA HIS A 30 3.70 -10.06 -6.52
C HIS A 30 4.40 -8.75 -6.21
N LEU A 31 4.31 -7.79 -7.14
CA LEU A 31 4.86 -6.44 -7.03
C LEU A 31 3.73 -5.41 -7.15
N GLY A 32 3.60 -4.50 -6.19
CA GLY A 32 2.71 -3.34 -6.25
C GLY A 32 3.51 -2.07 -6.43
N ILE A 33 3.23 -1.32 -7.50
CA ILE A 33 3.74 0.04 -7.68
C ILE A 33 2.65 1.00 -7.22
N ALA A 34 2.96 1.90 -6.30
CA ALA A 34 1.98 2.76 -5.65
C ALA A 34 2.51 4.19 -5.42
N ASP A 35 2.94 4.85 -6.49
CA ASP A 35 3.43 6.23 -6.45
C ASP A 35 2.45 7.21 -5.76
N HIS A 36 3.01 8.26 -5.15
CA HIS A 36 2.23 9.30 -4.48
C HIS A 36 1.30 10.08 -5.44
N TYR A 37 0.08 10.34 -4.97
CA TYR A 37 -0.85 11.30 -5.54
C TYR A 37 -1.06 12.47 -4.58
N SER A 38 -0.57 13.64 -4.99
CA SER A 38 -0.72 14.87 -4.23
C SER A 38 -0.70 16.07 -5.17
N ASN A 39 -1.55 17.07 -4.91
CA ASN A 39 -1.48 18.38 -5.55
C ASN A 39 -0.73 19.41 -4.69
N LEU A 40 -0.21 18.99 -3.52
CA LEU A 40 0.51 19.83 -2.57
C LEU A 40 2.01 19.55 -2.57
N GLU A 41 2.41 18.33 -2.91
CA GLU A 41 3.80 17.90 -2.92
C GLU A 41 4.46 18.09 -4.29
N GLN A 42 5.78 18.25 -4.28
CA GLN A 42 6.56 18.55 -5.47
C GLN A 42 6.75 17.34 -6.38
N TYR A 43 6.83 16.14 -5.82
CA TYR A 43 7.19 14.91 -6.50
C TYR A 43 6.06 13.88 -6.38
N SER A 44 4.93 14.19 -7.02
CA SER A 44 3.74 13.35 -6.98
C SER A 44 2.95 13.46 -8.27
N ILE A 45 2.08 12.48 -8.51
CA ILE A 45 1.07 12.55 -9.54
C ILE A 45 0.05 13.63 -9.15
N ALA A 46 0.16 14.82 -9.74
CA ALA A 46 -0.63 15.99 -9.35
C ALA A 46 -1.83 16.30 -10.26
N SER A 47 -2.13 15.44 -11.26
CA SER A 47 -3.26 15.68 -12.18
C SER A 47 -3.90 14.40 -12.70
N ALA A 48 -5.17 14.51 -13.12
CA ALA A 48 -5.90 13.44 -13.78
C ALA A 48 -5.24 12.95 -15.08
N ALA A 49 -4.60 13.87 -15.83
CA ALA A 49 -3.87 13.53 -17.04
C ALA A 49 -2.62 12.70 -16.71
N ARG A 50 -1.82 13.12 -15.73
CA ARG A 50 -0.64 12.38 -15.28
C ARG A 50 -1.00 11.02 -14.68
N LEU A 51 -2.11 10.94 -13.94
CA LEU A 51 -2.64 9.67 -13.42
C LEU A 51 -3.07 8.72 -14.56
N ASN A 52 -3.61 9.25 -15.66
CA ASN A 52 -3.92 8.43 -16.83
C ASN A 52 -2.66 7.90 -17.52
N GLU A 53 -1.59 8.70 -17.62
CA GLU A 53 -0.29 8.25 -18.14
C GLU A 53 0.28 7.12 -17.28
N TYR A 54 0.28 7.31 -15.95
CA TYR A 54 0.69 6.31 -14.97
C TYR A 54 -0.06 4.97 -15.15
N ILE A 55 -1.40 5.01 -15.15
CA ILE A 55 -2.22 3.81 -15.35
C ILE A 55 -1.92 3.14 -16.69
N THR A 56 -1.74 3.94 -17.76
CA THR A 56 -1.49 3.41 -19.11
C THR A 56 -0.16 2.68 -19.17
N GLU A 57 0.91 3.29 -18.64
CA GLU A 57 2.24 2.68 -18.66
C GLU A 57 2.30 1.43 -17.79
N LEU A 58 1.76 1.47 -16.57
CA LEU A 58 1.76 0.29 -15.71
C LEU A 58 0.87 -0.82 -16.25
N THR A 59 -0.23 -0.50 -16.94
CA THR A 59 -1.05 -1.51 -17.64
C THR A 59 -0.26 -2.17 -18.77
N ARG A 60 0.51 -1.39 -19.54
CA ARG A 60 1.39 -1.90 -20.60
C ARG A 60 2.45 -2.85 -20.02
N LEU A 61 3.10 -2.47 -18.92
CA LEU A 61 4.08 -3.30 -18.22
C LEU A 61 3.44 -4.57 -17.64
N LYS A 62 2.25 -4.46 -17.04
CA LYS A 62 1.49 -5.59 -16.49
C LYS A 62 1.23 -6.64 -17.57
N GLN A 63 0.86 -6.21 -18.79
CA GLN A 63 0.68 -7.11 -19.93
C GLN A 63 2.01 -7.68 -20.45
N LEU A 64 3.06 -6.85 -20.55
CA LEU A 64 4.36 -7.25 -21.07
C LEU A 64 5.03 -8.33 -20.19
N TYR A 65 4.89 -8.23 -18.88
CA TYR A 65 5.55 -9.11 -17.91
C TYR A 65 4.59 -10.13 -17.25
N GLN A 66 3.34 -10.26 -17.72
CA GLN A 66 2.32 -11.13 -17.10
C GLN A 66 2.72 -12.60 -16.91
N ALA A 67 3.66 -13.11 -17.73
CA ALA A 67 4.16 -14.48 -17.64
C ALA A 67 5.30 -14.65 -16.61
N LYS A 68 5.79 -13.55 -16.03
CA LYS A 68 6.96 -13.52 -15.15
C LYS A 68 6.65 -13.02 -13.74
N ILE A 69 5.68 -12.11 -13.60
CA ILE A 69 5.33 -11.48 -12.32
C ILE A 69 3.87 -11.01 -12.30
N HIS A 70 3.25 -11.05 -11.12
CA HIS A 70 1.98 -10.38 -10.88
C HIS A 70 2.23 -8.93 -10.52
N LEU A 71 2.12 -8.04 -11.51
CA LEU A 71 2.21 -6.59 -11.31
C LEU A 71 0.85 -6.00 -10.93
N TRP A 72 0.83 -5.21 -9.86
CA TRP A 72 -0.33 -4.53 -9.33
C TRP A 72 -0.15 -3.01 -9.41
N ILE A 73 -1.18 -2.33 -9.86
CA ILE A 73 -1.22 -0.88 -10.07
C ILE A 73 -1.93 -0.27 -8.87
N GLY A 74 -1.16 0.25 -7.93
CA GLY A 74 -1.61 0.99 -6.76
C GLY A 74 -1.44 2.50 -6.91
N LEU A 75 -1.81 3.22 -5.87
CA LEU A 75 -1.55 4.66 -5.70
C LEU A 75 -1.59 4.95 -4.20
N GLU A 76 -0.65 5.74 -3.70
CA GLU A 76 -0.64 6.22 -2.32
C GLU A 76 -1.11 7.67 -2.23
N THR A 77 -1.90 8.02 -1.22
CA THR A 77 -2.26 9.43 -0.98
C THR A 77 -2.64 9.74 0.46
N SER A 78 -2.22 10.91 0.93
CA SER A 78 -2.73 11.54 2.15
C SER A 78 -3.96 12.43 1.89
N ILE A 79 -4.35 12.62 0.62
CA ILE A 79 -5.47 13.47 0.20
C ILE A 79 -6.80 12.75 0.40
N LEU A 80 -7.75 13.42 1.05
CA LEU A 80 -9.11 12.92 1.25
C LEU A 80 -10.17 13.74 0.49
N ASN A 81 -9.82 14.92 -0.01
CA ASN A 81 -10.73 15.80 -0.73
C ASN A 81 -10.42 15.83 -2.23
N SER A 82 -11.44 16.03 -3.06
CA SER A 82 -11.26 16.24 -4.51
C SER A 82 -10.53 15.11 -5.26
N LEU A 83 -10.63 13.87 -4.76
CA LEU A 83 -9.99 12.71 -5.38
C LEU A 83 -10.61 12.36 -6.75
N PRO A 84 -9.80 11.94 -7.73
CA PRO A 84 -10.26 11.58 -9.08
C PRO A 84 -10.85 10.17 -9.08
N TYR A 85 -12.02 9.97 -8.46
CA TYR A 85 -12.60 8.64 -8.20
C TYR A 85 -12.77 7.77 -9.47
N SER A 86 -13.01 8.35 -10.64
CA SER A 86 -13.11 7.57 -11.89
C SER A 86 -11.78 6.96 -12.31
N GLN A 87 -10.66 7.63 -12.06
CA GLN A 87 -9.31 7.10 -12.27
C GLN A 87 -8.92 6.12 -11.15
N LEU A 88 -9.18 6.46 -9.89
CA LEU A 88 -8.86 5.59 -8.75
C LEU A 88 -9.54 4.21 -8.87
N ASN A 89 -10.77 4.18 -9.38
CA ASN A 89 -11.51 2.93 -9.60
C ASN A 89 -11.02 2.10 -10.81
N ARG A 90 -9.96 2.52 -11.49
CA ARG A 90 -9.27 1.72 -12.54
C ARG A 90 -7.98 1.07 -12.04
N LEU A 91 -7.57 1.39 -10.81
CA LEU A 91 -6.40 0.80 -10.16
C LEU A 91 -6.75 -0.59 -9.60
N ASP A 92 -5.72 -1.35 -9.21
CA ASP A 92 -5.90 -2.60 -8.47
C ASP A 92 -6.14 -2.32 -6.97
N PHE A 93 -5.59 -1.22 -6.43
CA PHE A 93 -5.80 -0.77 -5.05
C PHE A 93 -5.44 0.71 -4.82
N VAL A 94 -5.79 1.23 -3.66
CA VAL A 94 -5.37 2.56 -3.19
C VAL A 94 -4.92 2.48 -1.73
N LEU A 95 -3.77 3.07 -1.44
CA LEU A 95 -3.26 3.23 -0.08
C LEU A 95 -3.52 4.65 0.42
N PHE A 96 -3.93 4.75 1.67
CA PHE A 96 -4.10 6.02 2.37
C PHE A 96 -3.14 6.10 3.53
N GLU A 97 -2.39 7.19 3.62
CA GLU A 97 -1.46 7.47 4.71
C GLU A 97 -1.96 8.62 5.59
N ASP A 98 -1.44 8.70 6.81
CA ASP A 98 -1.77 9.75 7.79
C ASP A 98 -3.28 9.90 8.04
N ILE A 99 -4.01 8.78 8.13
CA ILE A 99 -5.46 8.76 8.42
C ILE A 99 -5.84 7.96 9.66
N GLU A 100 -4.88 7.49 10.45
CA GLU A 100 -5.12 6.52 11.54
C GLU A 100 -5.88 7.09 12.74
N THR A 101 -6.08 8.40 12.78
CA THR A 101 -6.72 9.09 13.90
C THR A 101 -7.95 9.87 13.46
N ASP A 102 -8.92 9.96 14.37
CA ASP A 102 -10.06 10.86 14.18
C ASP A 102 -9.62 12.32 14.32
N PRO A 103 -10.19 13.25 13.52
CA PRO A 103 -11.36 13.06 12.66
C PRO A 103 -11.07 12.51 11.26
N ARG A 104 -9.81 12.29 10.89
CA ARG A 104 -9.43 11.89 9.51
C ARG A 104 -9.91 10.49 9.18
N LEU A 105 -9.79 9.51 10.08
CA LEU A 105 -10.29 8.16 9.86
C LEU A 105 -11.81 8.16 9.65
N ASP A 106 -12.55 8.87 10.50
CA ASP A 106 -14.00 9.01 10.37
C ASP A 106 -14.43 9.68 9.06
N TYR A 107 -13.73 10.75 8.66
CA TYR A 107 -13.96 11.40 7.38
C TYR A 107 -13.67 10.45 6.22
N PHE A 108 -12.54 9.73 6.24
CA PHE A 108 -12.20 8.75 5.22
C PHE A 108 -13.29 7.68 5.08
N ILE A 109 -13.70 7.06 6.18
CA ILE A 109 -14.72 6.00 6.18
C ILE A 109 -16.08 6.52 5.69
N SER A 110 -16.48 7.73 6.12
CA SER A 110 -17.82 8.24 5.82
C SER A 110 -17.93 8.97 4.48
N GLN A 111 -16.88 9.66 4.03
CA GLN A 111 -16.91 10.56 2.87
C GLN A 111 -16.07 10.09 1.69
N VAL A 112 -15.05 9.26 1.89
CA VAL A 112 -14.13 8.83 0.81
C VAL A 112 -14.38 7.38 0.41
N LYS A 113 -14.31 6.46 1.37
CA LYS A 113 -14.46 5.01 1.16
C LYS A 113 -15.70 4.61 0.34
N PRO A 114 -16.89 5.24 0.49
CA PRO A 114 -18.08 4.86 -0.28
C PRO A 114 -17.95 5.09 -1.80
N HIS A 115 -17.01 5.93 -2.24
CA HIS A 115 -16.77 6.20 -3.66
C HIS A 115 -15.72 5.27 -4.30
N LEU A 116 -15.01 4.48 -3.49
CA LEU A 116 -13.95 3.57 -3.91
C LEU A 116 -14.46 2.12 -3.99
N ARG A 117 -14.42 1.58 -5.20
CA ARG A 117 -14.85 0.22 -5.60
C ARG A 117 -13.69 -0.78 -5.61
N VAL A 118 -12.47 -0.29 -5.53
CA VAL A 118 -11.24 -1.07 -5.41
C VAL A 118 -10.91 -1.31 -3.93
N PRO A 119 -10.14 -2.34 -3.60
CA PRO A 119 -9.58 -2.49 -2.27
C PRO A 119 -8.81 -1.25 -1.82
N VAL A 120 -8.89 -0.93 -0.53
CA VAL A 120 -8.17 0.20 0.06
C VAL A 120 -7.45 -0.24 1.32
N GLY A 121 -6.27 0.32 1.51
CA GLY A 121 -5.42 0.04 2.66
C GLY A 121 -4.99 1.31 3.38
N ILE A 122 -4.54 1.13 4.62
CA ILE A 122 -3.79 2.18 5.34
C ILE A 122 -2.31 1.86 5.20
N ALA A 123 -1.56 2.72 4.49
CA ALA A 123 -0.12 2.60 4.29
C ALA A 123 0.63 2.79 5.60
N HIS A 124 1.73 2.03 5.74
CA HIS A 124 2.68 2.07 6.85
C HIS A 124 2.07 2.31 8.25
N ALA A 125 0.85 1.87 8.54
CA ALA A 125 0.07 2.44 9.64
C ALA A 125 0.79 2.46 11.01
N GLN A 126 0.63 3.56 11.76
CA GLN A 126 0.93 3.55 13.20
C GLN A 126 -0.10 2.68 13.94
N ILE A 127 0.13 1.36 13.96
CA ILE A 127 -0.87 0.35 14.33
C ILE A 127 -1.53 0.60 15.68
N ILE A 128 -0.78 1.16 16.64
CA ILE A 128 -1.24 1.45 18.00
C ILE A 128 -2.41 2.46 17.97
N LEU A 129 -2.40 3.40 17.03
CA LEU A 129 -3.47 4.41 16.87
C LEU A 129 -4.77 3.80 16.33
N LEU A 130 -4.68 2.67 15.63
CA LEU A 130 -5.82 2.01 15.00
C LEU A 130 -6.56 1.03 15.92
N GLU A 131 -6.00 0.69 17.10
CA GLU A 131 -6.52 -0.41 17.93
C GLU A 131 -8.02 -0.24 18.25
N ASN A 132 -8.44 0.97 18.61
CA ASN A 132 -9.84 1.30 18.91
C ASN A 132 -10.76 1.27 17.68
N SER A 133 -10.18 1.30 16.48
CA SER A 133 -10.89 1.36 15.21
C SER A 133 -10.96 0.03 14.47
N PHE A 134 -10.34 -1.04 14.99
CA PHE A 134 -10.29 -2.36 14.35
C PHE A 134 -11.66 -2.91 13.96
N PHE A 135 -12.69 -2.72 14.79
CA PHE A 135 -14.05 -3.14 14.45
C PHE A 135 -14.57 -2.44 13.19
N ARG A 136 -14.34 -1.12 13.08
CA ARG A 136 -14.73 -0.32 11.91
C ARG A 136 -13.94 -0.75 10.68
N LEU A 137 -12.63 -0.91 10.80
CA LEU A 137 -11.76 -1.33 9.70
C LEU A 137 -12.16 -2.69 9.14
N LYS A 138 -12.42 -3.67 10.01
CA LYS A 138 -12.92 -5.00 9.60
C LYS A 138 -14.26 -4.92 8.88
N LYS A 139 -15.20 -4.16 9.43
CA LYS A 139 -16.54 -3.97 8.85
C LYS A 139 -16.48 -3.34 7.46
N GLU A 140 -15.63 -2.35 7.27
CA GLU A 140 -15.47 -1.61 6.00
C GLU A 140 -14.50 -2.31 5.02
N GLY A 141 -13.93 -3.45 5.41
CA GLY A 141 -13.05 -4.26 4.57
C GLY A 141 -11.68 -3.64 4.26
N ILE A 142 -11.24 -2.69 5.09
CA ILE A 142 -9.97 -1.94 4.95
C ILE A 142 -8.82 -2.82 5.43
N PHE A 143 -7.78 -2.98 4.60
CA PHE A 143 -6.57 -3.72 4.99
C PHE A 143 -5.52 -2.79 5.60
N ILE A 144 -4.58 -3.34 6.37
CA ILE A 144 -3.50 -2.57 7.00
C ILE A 144 -2.16 -3.03 6.48
N GLU A 145 -1.31 -2.09 6.07
CA GLU A 145 0.01 -2.41 5.57
C GLU A 145 1.01 -2.69 6.71
N LEU A 146 1.77 -3.76 6.55
CA LEU A 146 2.95 -4.06 7.34
C LEU A 146 4.19 -3.67 6.52
N ASN A 147 4.80 -2.55 6.89
CA ASN A 147 5.79 -1.85 6.06
C ASN A 147 7.18 -1.86 6.71
N THR A 148 8.19 -2.40 6.02
CA THR A 148 9.56 -2.56 6.56
C THR A 148 10.39 -1.27 6.57
N HIS A 149 9.93 -0.18 5.98
CA HIS A 149 10.53 1.13 6.18
C HIS A 149 10.40 1.59 7.64
N TYR A 150 9.33 1.18 8.31
CA TYR A 150 9.03 1.57 9.70
C TYR A 150 8.94 0.35 10.64
N PRO A 151 10.06 -0.35 10.89
CA PRO A 151 10.07 -1.56 11.70
C PRO A 151 9.56 -1.36 13.14
N ASP A 152 9.70 -0.16 13.69
CA ASP A 152 9.18 0.22 15.00
C ASP A 152 7.65 0.13 15.11
N ARG A 153 6.93 0.30 13.98
CA ARG A 153 5.46 0.18 13.88
C ARG A 153 4.96 -1.28 13.99
N TYR A 154 5.84 -2.29 14.06
CA TYR A 154 5.45 -3.68 14.35
C TYR A 154 6.39 -4.44 15.29
N ARG A 155 7.68 -4.11 15.35
CA ARG A 155 8.67 -4.80 16.21
C ARG A 155 8.63 -4.36 17.68
N SER A 156 8.12 -3.17 18.00
CA SER A 156 8.00 -2.73 19.40
C SER A 156 7.02 -3.60 20.20
N ASN A 157 7.23 -3.75 21.51
CA ASN A 157 6.37 -4.61 22.36
C ASN A 157 4.88 -4.23 22.27
N TRP A 158 4.60 -2.93 22.26
CA TRP A 158 3.24 -2.40 22.15
C TRP A 158 2.65 -2.69 20.76
N ALA A 159 3.39 -2.39 19.69
CA ALA A 159 2.95 -2.68 18.34
C ALA A 159 2.70 -4.18 18.12
N ARG A 160 3.62 -5.05 18.58
CA ARG A 160 3.47 -6.51 18.50
C ARG A 160 2.18 -6.99 19.17
N SER A 161 1.88 -6.50 20.37
CA SER A 161 0.60 -6.79 21.04
C SER A 161 -0.61 -6.30 20.23
N THR A 162 -0.52 -5.12 19.63
CA THR A 162 -1.62 -4.59 18.80
C THR A 162 -1.81 -5.38 17.49
N TRP A 163 -0.73 -5.86 16.86
CA TRP A 163 -0.79 -6.78 15.72
C TRP A 163 -1.45 -8.13 16.07
N GLN A 164 -1.23 -8.66 17.29
CA GLN A 164 -1.96 -9.84 17.78
C GLN A 164 -3.47 -9.58 17.86
N LYS A 165 -3.87 -8.41 18.37
CA LYS A 165 -5.29 -8.01 18.43
C LYS A 165 -5.89 -7.82 17.03
N LEU A 166 -5.09 -7.34 16.06
CA LEU A 166 -5.50 -7.21 14.66
C LEU A 166 -5.75 -8.60 14.04
N ALA A 167 -4.79 -9.51 14.20
CA ALA A 167 -4.88 -10.87 13.66
C ALA A 167 -6.07 -11.65 14.24
N ALA A 168 -6.35 -11.52 15.54
CA ALA A 168 -7.51 -12.13 16.20
C ALA A 168 -8.87 -11.65 15.63
N ARG A 169 -8.89 -10.55 14.87
CA ARG A 169 -10.09 -10.02 14.19
C ARG A 169 -10.10 -10.31 12.70
N GLU A 170 -9.11 -11.06 12.21
CA GLU A 170 -8.96 -11.44 10.79
C GLU A 170 -8.99 -10.22 9.86
N ILE A 171 -8.43 -9.09 10.30
CA ILE A 171 -8.24 -7.93 9.43
C ILE A 171 -7.13 -8.28 8.45
N ARG A 172 -7.35 -7.99 7.17
CA ARG A 172 -6.39 -8.34 6.12
C ARG A 172 -5.21 -7.38 6.14
N ILE A 173 -4.07 -7.84 5.65
CA ILE A 173 -2.83 -7.05 5.61
C ILE A 173 -2.13 -7.10 4.26
N SER A 174 -1.36 -6.07 3.93
CA SER A 174 -0.36 -6.11 2.85
C SER A 174 1.06 -6.11 3.45
N VAL A 175 2.05 -6.52 2.66
CA VAL A 175 3.48 -6.40 3.01
C VAL A 175 4.18 -5.54 1.97
N ALA A 176 5.01 -4.62 2.47
CA ALA A 176 5.56 -3.52 1.70
C ALA A 176 6.98 -3.16 2.15
N SER A 177 7.82 -2.73 1.22
CA SER A 177 9.16 -2.19 1.49
C SER A 177 9.22 -0.67 1.57
N ASP A 178 8.24 0.01 0.96
CA ASP A 178 8.23 1.46 0.70
C ASP A 178 9.47 1.90 -0.09
N ALA A 179 9.86 1.11 -1.09
CA ALA A 179 11.09 1.33 -1.81
C ALA A 179 10.99 2.57 -2.72
N HIS A 180 11.88 3.54 -2.47
CA HIS A 180 12.10 4.71 -3.33
C HIS A 180 13.38 4.59 -4.16
N ASP A 181 14.17 3.53 -3.93
CA ASP A 181 15.37 3.20 -4.67
C ASP A 181 15.45 1.71 -4.99
N ILE A 182 16.21 1.38 -6.02
CA ILE A 182 16.28 0.03 -6.57
C ILE A 182 16.77 -1.03 -5.57
N ASN A 183 17.55 -0.64 -4.55
CA ASN A 183 18.11 -1.57 -3.58
C ASN A 183 17.11 -1.98 -2.50
N ARG A 184 16.06 -1.17 -2.32
CA ARG A 184 14.97 -1.44 -1.37
C ARG A 184 13.85 -2.28 -1.97
N VAL A 185 13.79 -2.42 -3.29
CA VAL A 185 12.80 -3.27 -3.97
C VAL A 185 12.90 -4.70 -3.41
N GLY A 186 11.81 -5.21 -2.87
CA GLY A 186 11.75 -6.54 -2.28
C GLY A 186 12.26 -6.64 -0.84
N ASP A 187 12.69 -5.54 -0.21
CA ASP A 187 13.15 -5.49 1.19
C ASP A 187 12.00 -5.74 2.17
N THR A 188 11.48 -6.97 2.18
CA THR A 188 10.29 -7.39 2.93
C THR A 188 10.58 -8.58 3.85
N ALA A 189 11.86 -8.95 3.98
CA ALA A 189 12.27 -10.13 4.76
C ALA A 189 11.94 -9.97 6.25
N ASP A 190 12.17 -8.78 6.83
CA ASP A 190 11.88 -8.51 8.26
C ASP A 190 10.39 -8.66 8.57
N ALA A 191 9.52 -8.17 7.69
CA ALA A 191 8.09 -8.34 7.76
C ALA A 191 7.70 -9.83 7.78
N VAL A 192 8.23 -10.63 6.85
CA VAL A 192 7.94 -12.06 6.76
C VAL A 192 8.45 -12.80 8.00
N GLU A 193 9.63 -12.45 8.50
CA GLU A 193 10.20 -13.02 9.71
C GLU A 193 9.35 -12.68 10.95
N PHE A 194 8.91 -11.42 11.08
CA PHE A 194 7.99 -11.02 12.13
C PHE A 194 6.72 -11.87 12.16
N VAL A 195 6.09 -12.12 11.00
CA VAL A 195 4.89 -12.96 10.91
C VAL A 195 5.18 -14.39 11.38
N ARG A 196 6.33 -14.95 11.01
CA ARG A 196 6.74 -16.30 11.43
C ARG A 196 7.03 -16.38 12.93
N GLU A 197 7.84 -15.47 13.46
CA GLU A 197 8.22 -15.43 14.88
C GLU A 197 7.00 -15.32 15.81
N THR A 198 6.01 -14.54 15.37
CA THR A 198 4.84 -14.22 16.19
C THR A 198 3.71 -15.23 16.03
N ASN A 199 3.83 -16.14 15.05
CA ASN A 199 2.79 -17.09 14.66
C ASN A 199 1.42 -16.40 14.50
N LEU A 200 1.40 -15.16 13.99
CA LEU A 200 0.18 -14.40 13.82
C LEU A 200 -0.63 -15.02 12.67
N PRO A 201 -1.91 -15.37 12.89
CA PRO A 201 -2.78 -15.88 11.84
C PRO A 201 -3.24 -14.73 10.93
N LEU A 202 -2.31 -14.13 10.19
CA LEU A 202 -2.59 -13.00 9.32
C LEU A 202 -3.20 -13.47 8.01
N THR A 203 -4.24 -12.75 7.59
CA THR A 203 -4.82 -12.94 6.26
C THR A 203 -4.17 -11.93 5.32
N PHE A 204 -3.37 -12.38 4.37
CA PHE A 204 -2.83 -11.49 3.35
C PHE A 204 -3.94 -11.02 2.42
N TRP A 205 -4.01 -9.71 2.22
CA TRP A 205 -4.69 -9.13 1.09
C TRP A 205 -3.75 -9.16 -0.11
N LEU A 206 -4.24 -9.74 -1.19
CA LEU A 206 -3.66 -9.69 -2.53
C LEU A 206 -4.77 -9.11 -3.44
N PRO A 207 -4.45 -8.16 -4.33
CA PRO A 207 -5.41 -7.65 -5.30
C PRO A 207 -5.83 -8.71 -6.34
#